data_AF-A0A0R3S3T1-F1
#
_entry.id   AF-A0A0R3S3T1-F1
#
_cell.length_a   1.000
_cell.length_b   1.000
_cell.length_c   1.000
_cell.angle_alpha   90.00
_cell.angle_beta   90.00
_cell.angle_gamma   90.00
#
_symmetry.space_group_name_H-M   'P 1'
#
loop_
_entity.id
_entity.type
_entity.pdbx_description
1 polymer ?
#
loop_
_entity_poly.entity_id
_entity_poly.type
_entity_poly.pdbx_seq_one_letter_code
_entity_poly.pdbx_strand_id
1 'polypeptide(L)'
;MVKLYLFRFIPERLLFLGPDLGAAHFLVHRGAAVKFVGDNLWIKKDEKGNYALPGQKIPGVYIEAVDASDTELMFEGLENLANLSHLRLLRLAGCCYADDWMMSRIGALFSESLEMLDLSECNRITAKGLAGLRTLKKLRYLRLEGMDHVKDLAKSALLLEESIPNLRVFGVNYENAMQSLQREMELLANDRVVTDAKGNAFVEDDDGRLFYIAGRVNERPAVTDDDKPLMTSTIRRELPEMQIAEFERLDELSGGKLRHLLVGSPSGYSWTQEVVEAILSFEEKWKKKCGIPIDEKLLPKSKRIPQLEDSIKSSNNLLSDKKEEYPSIEDKIIKGKITV
;
A
#
# COMPACT_ATOMS: atom_id res chain seq x y z
N MET A 1 -26.73 12.67 11.19
CA MET A 1 -28.08 12.10 11.39
C MET A 1 -28.90 11.96 10.10
N VAL A 2 -28.92 12.93 9.18
CA VAL A 2 -29.77 12.85 7.95
C VAL A 2 -29.36 11.73 6.98
N LYS A 3 -28.06 11.48 6.77
CA LYS A 3 -27.60 10.40 5.86
C LYS A 3 -27.96 9.00 6.37
N LEU A 4 -27.83 8.70 7.66
CA LEU A 4 -28.18 7.40 8.25
C LEU A 4 -29.66 7.02 8.03
N TYR A 5 -30.57 8.00 8.07
CA TYR A 5 -32.00 7.75 7.86
C TYR A 5 -32.30 7.25 6.45
N LEU A 6 -31.48 7.64 5.46
CA LEU A 6 -31.63 7.18 4.09
C LEU A 6 -31.25 5.71 3.94
N PHE A 7 -30.32 5.16 4.72
CA PHE A 7 -29.86 3.77 4.55
C PHE A 7 -30.65 2.76 5.39
N ARG A 8 -31.61 3.24 6.19
CA ARG A 8 -32.40 2.40 7.09
C ARG A 8 -33.15 1.31 6.34
N PHE A 9 -33.12 0.11 6.90
CA PHE A 9 -33.96 -0.99 6.48
C PHE A 9 -35.45 -0.63 6.65
N ILE A 10 -36.27 -0.92 5.63
CA ILE A 10 -37.72 -0.67 5.62
C ILE A 10 -38.44 -2.02 5.55
N PRO A 11 -38.98 -2.54 6.67
CA PRO A 11 -39.62 -3.85 6.73
C PRO A 11 -40.81 -3.99 5.78
N GLU A 12 -41.60 -2.94 5.60
CA GLU A 12 -42.79 -2.95 4.74
C GLU A 12 -42.40 -3.21 3.29
N ARG A 13 -41.28 -2.61 2.83
CA ARG A 13 -40.76 -2.84 1.48
C ARG A 13 -40.39 -4.30 1.26
N LEU A 14 -39.77 -4.94 2.26
CA LEU A 14 -39.45 -6.37 2.20
C LEU A 14 -40.74 -7.21 2.10
N LEU A 15 -41.78 -6.85 2.84
CA LEU A 15 -43.05 -7.59 2.86
C LEU A 15 -43.77 -7.53 1.50
N PHE A 16 -43.80 -6.35 0.87
CA PHE A 16 -44.52 -6.14 -0.41
C PHE A 16 -43.73 -6.58 -1.65
N LEU A 17 -42.40 -6.45 -1.65
CA LEU A 17 -41.56 -6.69 -2.82
C LEU A 17 -40.75 -8.00 -2.73
N GLY A 18 -40.52 -8.51 -1.53
CA GLY A 18 -39.49 -9.53 -1.28
C GLY A 18 -38.07 -8.95 -1.21
N PRO A 19 -37.08 -9.78 -0.84
CA PRO A 19 -35.71 -9.34 -0.58
C PRO A 19 -35.03 -8.77 -1.82
N ASP A 20 -35.01 -9.52 -2.92
CA ASP A 20 -34.36 -9.13 -4.17
C ASP A 20 -34.92 -7.83 -4.75
N LEU A 21 -36.22 -7.75 -4.95
CA LEU A 21 -36.82 -6.55 -5.53
C LEU A 21 -36.77 -5.35 -4.58
N GLY A 22 -36.87 -5.58 -3.26
CA GLY A 22 -36.66 -4.55 -2.24
C GLY A 22 -35.23 -3.99 -2.27
N ALA A 23 -34.23 -4.86 -2.39
CA ALA A 23 -32.84 -4.48 -2.56
C ALA A 23 -32.59 -3.75 -3.89
N ALA A 24 -33.20 -4.20 -4.99
CA ALA A 24 -33.11 -3.54 -6.29
C ALA A 24 -33.61 -2.10 -6.23
N HIS A 25 -34.80 -1.87 -5.67
CA HIS A 25 -35.32 -0.52 -5.47
C HIS A 25 -34.42 0.31 -4.56
N PHE A 26 -33.89 -0.26 -3.48
CA PHE A 26 -32.95 0.43 -2.60
C PHE A 26 -31.67 0.88 -3.32
N LEU A 27 -31.04 -0.03 -4.07
CA LEU A 27 -29.78 0.19 -4.76
C LEU A 27 -29.95 1.19 -5.91
N VAL A 28 -30.90 0.93 -6.82
CA VAL A 28 -31.13 1.79 -7.99
C VAL A 28 -31.56 3.19 -7.56
N HIS A 29 -32.32 3.31 -6.47
CA HIS A 29 -32.65 4.62 -5.91
C HIS A 29 -31.41 5.43 -5.47
N ARG A 30 -30.27 4.79 -5.18
CA ARG A 30 -29.02 5.45 -4.75
C ARG A 30 -27.97 5.54 -5.86
N GLY A 31 -28.38 5.33 -7.11
CA GLY A 31 -27.49 5.46 -8.26
C GLY A 31 -26.69 4.19 -8.58
N ALA A 32 -26.89 3.10 -7.83
CA ALA A 32 -26.35 1.80 -8.21
C ALA A 32 -27.11 1.21 -9.41
N ALA A 33 -26.51 0.21 -10.03
CA ALA A 33 -27.14 -0.62 -11.04
C ALA A 33 -27.31 -2.06 -10.54
N VAL A 34 -28.38 -2.71 -10.98
CA VAL A 34 -28.64 -4.12 -10.63
C VAL A 34 -28.97 -4.93 -11.88
N LYS A 35 -28.70 -6.22 -11.83
CA LYS A 35 -29.00 -7.18 -12.89
C LYS A 35 -29.63 -8.42 -12.26
N PHE A 36 -30.71 -8.91 -12.88
CA PHE A 36 -31.43 -10.10 -12.43
C PHE A 36 -30.92 -11.37 -13.13
N VAL A 37 -31.09 -12.51 -12.47
CA VAL A 37 -30.72 -13.83 -13.00
C VAL A 37 -31.46 -14.08 -14.31
N GLY A 38 -30.72 -14.49 -15.34
CA GLY A 38 -31.27 -14.83 -16.66
C GLY A 38 -31.58 -13.63 -17.56
N ASP A 39 -31.44 -12.42 -17.04
CA ASP A 39 -31.49 -11.20 -17.84
C ASP A 39 -30.06 -10.76 -18.19
N ASN A 40 -29.88 -10.00 -19.26
CA ASN A 40 -28.60 -9.38 -19.62
C ASN A 40 -28.59 -7.87 -19.42
N LEU A 41 -29.74 -7.27 -19.10
CA LEU A 41 -29.89 -5.84 -18.92
C LEU A 41 -29.49 -5.40 -17.50
N TRP A 42 -28.67 -4.35 -17.43
CA TRP A 42 -28.43 -3.61 -16.18
C TRP A 42 -29.50 -2.53 -16.02
N ILE A 43 -30.13 -2.51 -14.85
CA ILE A 43 -31.15 -1.52 -14.49
C ILE A 43 -30.49 -0.47 -13.60
N LYS A 44 -30.47 0.78 -14.08
CA LYS A 44 -29.94 1.96 -13.38
C LYS A 44 -30.91 3.12 -13.58
N LYS A 45 -30.81 4.14 -12.72
CA LYS A 45 -31.44 5.44 -12.96
C LYS A 45 -30.96 6.07 -14.26
N ASP A 46 -31.89 6.68 -15.00
CA ASP A 46 -31.58 7.59 -16.10
C ASP A 46 -31.06 8.94 -15.56
N GLU A 47 -30.63 9.82 -16.48
CA GLU A 47 -30.15 11.18 -16.15
C GLU A 47 -31.20 12.04 -15.43
N LYS A 48 -32.48 11.70 -15.57
CA LYS A 48 -33.62 12.39 -14.95
C LYS A 48 -34.01 11.76 -13.60
N GLY A 49 -33.29 10.72 -13.16
CA GLY A 49 -33.52 10.02 -11.90
C GLY A 49 -34.61 8.94 -11.93
N ASN A 50 -35.18 8.62 -13.09
CA ASN A 50 -36.22 7.60 -13.24
C ASN A 50 -35.61 6.22 -13.48
N TYR A 51 -36.30 5.19 -13.02
CA TYR A 51 -35.95 3.79 -13.28
C TYR A 51 -37.22 2.93 -13.28
N ALA A 52 -37.20 1.85 -14.06
CA ALA A 52 -38.31 0.91 -14.15
C ALA A 52 -37.96 -0.37 -13.38
N LEU A 53 -38.61 -0.58 -12.25
CA LEU A 53 -38.58 -1.83 -11.49
C LEU A 53 -40.01 -2.21 -11.11
N PRO A 54 -40.35 -3.51 -11.09
CA PRO A 54 -41.67 -3.96 -10.65
C PRO A 54 -42.03 -3.41 -9.25
N GLY A 55 -43.27 -2.98 -9.08
CA GLY A 55 -43.79 -2.44 -7.82
C GLY A 55 -44.43 -3.49 -6.89
N GLN A 56 -44.42 -4.76 -7.29
CA GLN A 56 -45.00 -5.88 -6.53
C GLN A 56 -44.06 -7.08 -6.59
N LYS A 57 -44.08 -7.93 -5.56
CA LYS A 57 -43.29 -9.15 -5.49
C LYS A 57 -43.58 -10.06 -6.69
N ILE A 58 -42.52 -10.45 -7.40
CA ILE A 58 -42.57 -11.43 -8.47
C ILE A 58 -41.77 -12.67 -8.03
N PRO A 59 -42.40 -13.83 -7.85
CA PRO A 59 -41.69 -15.07 -7.54
C PRO A 59 -40.68 -15.44 -8.62
N GLY A 60 -39.51 -15.96 -8.23
CA GLY A 60 -38.46 -16.41 -9.17
C GLY A 60 -37.56 -15.31 -9.73
N VAL A 61 -37.75 -14.06 -9.30
CA VAL A 61 -36.87 -12.93 -9.68
C VAL A 61 -35.80 -12.76 -8.59
N TYR A 62 -34.54 -12.98 -8.98
CA TYR A 62 -33.39 -12.90 -8.07
C TYR A 62 -32.31 -11.97 -8.62
N ILE A 63 -31.67 -11.19 -7.76
CA ILE A 63 -30.53 -10.36 -8.15
C ILE A 63 -29.32 -11.26 -8.37
N GLU A 64 -28.68 -11.12 -9.53
CA GLU A 64 -27.43 -11.81 -9.86
C GLU A 64 -26.21 -10.90 -9.66
N ALA A 65 -26.32 -9.62 -10.03
CA ALA A 65 -25.20 -8.69 -10.00
C ALA A 65 -25.61 -7.30 -9.53
N VAL A 66 -24.74 -6.67 -8.75
CA VAL A 66 -24.89 -5.31 -8.24
C VAL A 66 -23.63 -4.53 -8.57
N ASP A 67 -23.81 -3.37 -9.19
CA ASP A 67 -22.77 -2.38 -9.39
C ASP A 67 -23.14 -1.14 -8.56
N ALA A 68 -22.55 -1.03 -7.38
CA ALA A 68 -22.73 0.10 -6.48
C ALA A 68 -21.48 0.99 -6.46
N SER A 69 -20.68 0.96 -7.52
CA SER A 69 -19.50 1.81 -7.65
C SER A 69 -19.87 3.29 -7.59
N ASP A 70 -19.01 4.11 -6.98
CA ASP A 70 -19.18 5.55 -6.75
C ASP A 70 -20.47 5.94 -6.00
N THR A 71 -21.07 5.00 -5.26
CA THR A 71 -22.23 5.28 -4.41
C THR A 71 -21.82 5.55 -2.96
N GLU A 72 -22.72 6.17 -2.20
CA GLU A 72 -22.53 6.39 -0.77
C GLU A 72 -23.00 5.20 0.09
N LEU A 73 -22.92 3.95 -0.42
CA LEU A 73 -23.36 2.78 0.34
C LEU A 73 -22.57 2.64 1.64
N MET A 74 -23.28 2.55 2.78
CA MET A 74 -22.71 2.39 4.11
C MET A 74 -23.01 1.01 4.70
N PHE A 75 -22.31 0.65 5.79
CA PHE A 75 -22.46 -0.62 6.50
C PHE A 75 -23.94 -0.95 6.83
N GLU A 76 -24.68 0.02 7.36
CA GLU A 76 -26.10 -0.16 7.73
C GLU A 76 -26.98 -0.44 6.51
N GLY A 77 -26.58 0.05 5.33
CA GLY A 77 -27.27 -0.18 4.07
C GLY A 77 -27.27 -1.66 3.66
N LEU A 78 -26.26 -2.44 4.08
CA LEU A 78 -26.14 -3.86 3.75
C LEU A 78 -27.28 -4.71 4.31
N GLU A 79 -28.01 -4.26 5.32
CA GLU A 79 -29.20 -4.97 5.82
C GLU A 79 -30.28 -5.07 4.74
N ASN A 80 -30.34 -4.10 3.81
CA ASN A 80 -31.25 -4.15 2.67
C ASN A 80 -30.84 -5.19 1.62
N LEU A 81 -29.62 -5.71 1.70
CA LEU A 81 -29.09 -6.75 0.83
C LEU A 81 -29.08 -8.12 1.54
N ALA A 82 -29.73 -8.22 2.70
CA ALA A 82 -29.90 -9.51 3.37
C ALA A 82 -30.74 -10.46 2.50
N ASN A 83 -30.40 -11.75 2.55
CA ASN A 83 -31.08 -12.83 1.84
C ASN A 83 -31.02 -12.78 0.29
N LEU A 84 -30.05 -12.06 -0.30
CA LEU A 84 -29.77 -12.15 -1.74
C LEU A 84 -28.96 -13.43 -2.06
N SER A 85 -29.62 -14.58 -2.04
CA SER A 85 -28.97 -15.90 -2.16
C SER A 85 -28.32 -16.19 -3.52
N HIS A 86 -28.65 -15.40 -4.55
CA HIS A 86 -28.14 -15.56 -5.92
C HIS A 86 -27.17 -14.45 -6.34
N LEU A 87 -26.76 -13.57 -5.42
CA LEU A 87 -25.82 -12.51 -5.74
C LEU A 87 -24.42 -13.10 -6.01
N ARG A 88 -23.95 -12.96 -7.25
CA ARG A 88 -22.67 -13.48 -7.75
C ARG A 88 -21.63 -12.40 -7.96
N LEU A 89 -22.05 -11.18 -8.28
CA LEU A 89 -21.14 -10.05 -8.55
C LEU A 89 -21.55 -8.85 -7.72
N LEU A 90 -20.59 -8.30 -6.98
CA LEU A 90 -20.74 -7.06 -6.23
C LEU A 90 -19.57 -6.12 -6.56
N ARG A 91 -19.86 -4.94 -7.09
CA ARG A 91 -18.87 -3.87 -7.23
C ARG A 91 -19.14 -2.74 -6.25
N LEU A 92 -18.08 -2.34 -5.56
CA LEU A 92 -18.05 -1.22 -4.62
C LEU A 92 -16.90 -0.27 -4.98
N ALA A 93 -16.47 -0.25 -6.24
CA ALA A 93 -15.33 0.56 -6.63
C ALA A 93 -15.59 2.05 -6.34
N GLY A 94 -14.65 2.76 -5.73
CA GLY A 94 -14.82 4.17 -5.36
C GLY A 94 -15.82 4.44 -4.22
N CYS A 95 -16.35 3.41 -3.55
CA CYS A 95 -17.25 3.59 -2.40
C CYS A 95 -16.50 4.16 -1.19
N CYS A 96 -16.61 5.48 -0.98
CA CYS A 96 -15.85 6.19 0.05
C CYS A 96 -16.22 5.82 1.50
N TYR A 97 -17.33 5.11 1.72
CA TYR A 97 -17.78 4.63 3.03
C TYR A 97 -17.59 3.13 3.24
N ALA A 98 -17.03 2.40 2.27
CA ALA A 98 -16.71 0.98 2.44
C ALA A 98 -15.52 0.82 3.39
N ASP A 99 -15.72 0.11 4.50
CA ASP A 99 -14.73 -0.09 5.57
C ASP A 99 -14.57 -1.56 5.97
N ASP A 100 -13.71 -1.82 6.95
CA ASP A 100 -13.42 -3.18 7.46
C ASP A 100 -14.66 -3.91 7.99
N TRP A 101 -15.59 -3.18 8.60
CA TRP A 101 -16.84 -3.73 9.13
C TRP A 101 -17.75 -4.19 8.00
N MET A 102 -17.83 -3.39 6.93
CA MET A 102 -18.56 -3.73 5.73
C MET A 102 -18.02 -5.03 5.10
N MET A 103 -16.70 -5.20 5.03
CA MET A 103 -16.09 -6.42 4.48
C MET A 103 -16.44 -7.66 5.28
N SER A 104 -16.42 -7.56 6.61
CA SER A 104 -16.83 -8.66 7.50
C SER A 104 -18.30 -9.04 7.29
N ARG A 105 -19.17 -8.04 7.09
CA ARG A 105 -20.60 -8.26 6.83
C ARG A 105 -20.86 -8.87 5.46
N ILE A 106 -20.19 -8.41 4.41
CA ILE A 106 -20.23 -9.00 3.06
C ILE A 106 -19.81 -10.47 3.13
N GLY A 107 -18.72 -10.75 3.86
CA GLY A 107 -18.22 -12.10 4.11
C GLY A 107 -19.26 -13.02 4.75
N ALA A 108 -20.10 -12.50 5.63
CA ALA A 108 -21.17 -13.26 6.29
C ALA A 108 -22.44 -13.39 5.44
N LEU A 109 -22.81 -12.35 4.68
CA LEU A 109 -24.05 -12.34 3.90
C LEU A 109 -23.98 -13.19 2.64
N PHE A 110 -22.81 -13.23 1.99
CA PHE A 110 -22.67 -13.79 0.64
C PHE A 110 -21.62 -14.91 0.55
N SER A 111 -21.30 -15.58 1.67
CA SER A 111 -20.30 -16.67 1.72
C SER A 111 -20.56 -17.78 0.70
N GLU A 112 -21.83 -18.06 0.45
CA GLU A 112 -22.30 -19.16 -0.41
C GLU A 112 -22.70 -18.76 -1.83
N SER A 113 -22.56 -17.50 -2.22
CA SER A 113 -23.05 -17.02 -3.54
C SER A 113 -22.07 -16.14 -4.29
N LEU A 114 -21.26 -15.33 -3.60
CA LEU A 114 -20.45 -14.30 -4.24
C LEU A 114 -19.26 -14.91 -4.98
N GLU A 115 -19.09 -14.55 -6.25
CA GLU A 115 -18.04 -15.05 -7.13
C GLU A 115 -17.08 -13.94 -7.59
N MET A 116 -17.55 -12.69 -7.67
CA MET A 116 -16.74 -11.54 -8.06
C MET A 116 -17.00 -10.35 -7.12
N LEU A 117 -15.92 -9.80 -6.56
CA LEU A 117 -15.94 -8.61 -5.71
C LEU A 117 -14.94 -7.58 -6.25
N ASP A 118 -15.40 -6.35 -6.43
CA ASP A 118 -14.56 -5.22 -6.82
C ASP A 118 -14.54 -4.19 -5.69
N LEU A 119 -13.35 -3.97 -5.11
CA LEU A 119 -13.09 -3.01 -4.01
C LEU A 119 -12.13 -1.91 -4.44
N SER A 120 -11.93 -1.73 -5.75
CA SER A 120 -10.96 -0.76 -6.26
C SER A 120 -11.25 0.65 -5.73
N GLU A 121 -10.22 1.44 -5.43
CA GLU A 121 -10.34 2.83 -4.92
C GLU A 121 -11.14 2.98 -3.59
N CYS A 122 -11.29 1.90 -2.81
CA CYS A 122 -11.93 1.96 -1.49
C CYS A 122 -10.97 2.42 -0.39
N ASN A 123 -10.90 3.73 -0.14
CA ASN A 123 -9.88 4.37 0.71
C ASN A 123 -9.97 4.13 2.25
N ARG A 124 -10.94 3.35 2.73
CA ARG A 124 -11.12 3.09 4.18
C ARG A 124 -10.97 1.63 4.56
N ILE A 125 -10.74 0.74 3.57
CA ILE A 125 -10.53 -0.67 3.82
C ILE A 125 -9.06 -0.88 4.15
N THR A 126 -8.77 -1.63 5.21
CA THR A 126 -7.41 -1.98 5.62
C THR A 126 -7.14 -3.47 5.39
N ALA A 127 -5.90 -3.88 5.65
CA ALA A 127 -5.52 -5.30 5.64
C ALA A 127 -6.40 -6.17 6.56
N LYS A 128 -6.96 -5.60 7.64
CA LYS A 128 -7.90 -6.29 8.53
C LYS A 128 -9.26 -6.54 7.86
N GLY A 129 -9.78 -5.56 7.15
CA GLY A 129 -11.01 -5.70 6.37
C GLY A 129 -10.88 -6.77 5.29
N LEU A 130 -9.76 -6.76 4.56
CA LEU A 130 -9.46 -7.79 3.57
C LEU A 130 -9.42 -9.19 4.19
N ALA A 131 -8.84 -9.35 5.39
CA ALA A 131 -8.83 -10.63 6.09
C ALA A 131 -10.25 -11.15 6.43
N GLY A 132 -11.24 -10.25 6.59
CA GLY A 132 -12.64 -10.61 6.79
C GLY A 132 -13.29 -11.31 5.59
N LEU A 133 -12.70 -11.20 4.40
CA LEU A 133 -13.22 -11.82 3.17
C LEU A 133 -12.96 -13.33 3.08
N ARG A 134 -12.13 -13.89 3.97
CA ARG A 134 -11.74 -15.33 3.97
C ARG A 134 -12.92 -16.31 4.02
N THR A 135 -14.09 -15.86 4.46
CA THR A 135 -15.32 -16.65 4.53
C THR A 135 -15.99 -16.85 3.16
N LEU A 136 -15.65 -16.03 2.15
CA LEU A 136 -16.24 -16.09 0.81
C LEU A 136 -15.65 -17.25 -0.02
N LYS A 137 -16.02 -18.49 0.30
CA LYS A 137 -15.41 -19.69 -0.30
C LYS A 137 -15.71 -19.90 -1.78
N LYS A 138 -16.71 -19.20 -2.33
CA LYS A 138 -17.03 -19.21 -3.77
C LYS A 138 -16.44 -18.04 -4.55
N LEU A 139 -15.70 -17.14 -3.90
CA LEU A 139 -15.10 -15.99 -4.55
C LEU A 139 -14.00 -16.44 -5.51
N ARG A 140 -14.12 -16.05 -6.77
CA ARG A 140 -13.18 -16.39 -7.86
C ARG A 140 -12.34 -15.20 -8.28
N TYR A 141 -12.89 -14.00 -8.17
CA TYR A 141 -12.23 -12.77 -8.62
C TYR A 141 -12.36 -11.67 -7.58
N LEU A 142 -11.23 -11.09 -7.19
CA LEU A 142 -11.15 -9.93 -6.31
C LEU A 142 -10.33 -8.84 -7.00
N ARG A 143 -10.85 -7.61 -7.06
CA ARG A 143 -10.10 -6.45 -7.58
C ARG A 143 -9.80 -5.47 -6.46
N LEU A 144 -8.53 -5.08 -6.36
CA LEU A 144 -7.96 -4.20 -5.34
C LEU A 144 -7.16 -3.05 -5.97
N GLU A 145 -7.52 -2.60 -7.17
CA GLU A 145 -6.81 -1.52 -7.86
C GLU A 145 -6.95 -0.20 -7.07
N GLY A 146 -5.89 0.62 -7.01
CA GLY A 146 -5.91 1.88 -6.25
C GLY A 146 -5.87 1.74 -4.73
N MET A 147 -5.56 0.54 -4.22
CA MET A 147 -5.53 0.26 -2.77
C MET A 147 -4.14 0.46 -2.12
N ASP A 148 -3.32 1.37 -2.65
CA ASP A 148 -1.91 1.56 -2.24
C ASP A 148 -1.73 2.00 -0.77
N HIS A 149 -2.78 2.56 -0.17
CA HIS A 149 -2.82 2.93 1.23
C HIS A 149 -2.86 1.71 2.18
N VAL A 150 -3.20 0.53 1.67
CA VAL A 150 -3.27 -0.70 2.46
C VAL A 150 -1.86 -1.23 2.72
N LYS A 151 -1.44 -1.16 3.98
CA LYS A 151 -0.18 -1.76 4.41
C LYS A 151 -0.13 -3.26 4.10
N ASP A 152 0.97 -3.71 3.52
CA ASP A 152 1.22 -5.11 3.16
C ASP A 152 0.09 -5.69 2.28
N LEU A 153 -0.44 -4.90 1.33
CA LEU A 153 -1.52 -5.31 0.42
C LEU A 153 -1.21 -6.63 -0.29
N ALA A 154 0.00 -6.76 -0.85
CA ALA A 154 0.43 -7.97 -1.55
C ALA A 154 0.41 -9.21 -0.64
N LYS A 155 0.88 -9.08 0.60
CA LYS A 155 0.81 -10.16 1.59
C LYS A 155 -0.64 -10.53 1.92
N SER A 156 -1.50 -9.53 2.08
CA SER A 156 -2.93 -9.74 2.35
C SER A 156 -3.62 -10.47 1.19
N ALA A 157 -3.29 -10.10 -0.04
CA ALA A 157 -3.78 -10.77 -1.24
C ALA A 157 -3.34 -12.24 -1.31
N LEU A 158 -2.04 -12.53 -1.11
CA LEU A 158 -1.54 -13.91 -1.07
C LEU A 158 -2.23 -14.76 -0.01
N LEU A 159 -2.43 -14.21 1.20
CA LEU A 159 -3.14 -14.91 2.27
C LEU A 159 -4.60 -15.22 1.92
N LEU A 160 -5.25 -14.36 1.11
CA LEU A 160 -6.60 -14.60 0.62
C LEU A 160 -6.61 -15.68 -0.46
N GLU A 161 -5.68 -15.63 -1.41
CA GLU A 161 -5.52 -16.65 -2.46
C GLU A 161 -5.23 -18.03 -1.86
N GLU A 162 -4.47 -18.09 -0.77
CA GLU A 162 -4.24 -19.34 -0.01
C GLU A 162 -5.50 -19.80 0.74
N SER A 163 -6.28 -18.87 1.31
CA SER A 163 -7.45 -19.20 2.14
C SER A 163 -8.73 -19.51 1.35
N ILE A 164 -8.84 -19.01 0.12
CA ILE A 164 -10.04 -19.11 -0.72
C ILE A 164 -9.69 -19.88 -2.01
N PRO A 165 -10.30 -21.05 -2.24
CA PRO A 165 -9.94 -21.90 -3.36
C PRO A 165 -10.28 -21.24 -4.70
N ASN A 166 -9.35 -21.27 -5.64
CA ASN A 166 -9.48 -20.71 -7.00
C ASN A 166 -9.67 -19.19 -7.07
N LEU A 167 -9.37 -18.45 -5.99
CA LEU A 167 -9.37 -16.99 -6.02
C LEU A 167 -8.23 -16.47 -6.89
N ARG A 168 -8.52 -15.44 -7.68
CA ARG A 168 -7.53 -14.61 -8.36
C ARG A 168 -7.70 -13.17 -7.93
N VAL A 169 -6.62 -12.55 -7.45
CA VAL A 169 -6.60 -11.14 -7.07
C VAL A 169 -5.98 -10.30 -8.18
N PHE A 170 -6.60 -9.16 -8.49
CA PHE A 170 -6.15 -8.18 -9.48
C PHE A 170 -5.90 -6.82 -8.83
N GLY A 171 -5.09 -5.98 -9.48
CA GLY A 171 -4.77 -4.62 -9.00
C GLY A 171 -3.67 -4.59 -7.93
N VAL A 172 -2.97 -5.71 -7.72
CA VAL A 172 -1.87 -5.81 -6.75
C VAL A 172 -0.55 -5.94 -7.52
N ASN A 173 0.40 -5.06 -7.21
CA ASN A 173 1.74 -5.12 -7.78
C ASN A 173 2.67 -6.01 -6.95
N TYR A 174 2.67 -7.30 -7.26
CA TYR A 174 3.53 -8.29 -6.59
C TYR A 174 5.03 -8.05 -6.84
N GLU A 175 5.41 -7.52 -8.00
CA GLU A 175 6.81 -7.22 -8.34
C GLU A 175 7.37 -6.13 -7.43
N ASN A 176 6.65 -5.03 -7.25
CA ASN A 176 7.03 -3.94 -6.34
C ASN A 176 7.14 -4.42 -4.88
N ALA A 177 6.23 -5.31 -4.46
CA ALA A 177 6.27 -5.88 -3.12
C ALA A 177 7.49 -6.78 -2.93
N MET A 178 7.81 -7.62 -3.92
CA MET A 178 9.00 -8.47 -3.90
C MET A 178 10.29 -7.65 -3.88
N GLN A 179 10.39 -6.62 -4.71
CA GLN A 179 11.54 -5.71 -4.71
C GLN A 179 11.70 -4.99 -3.38
N SER A 180 10.61 -4.57 -2.75
CA SER A 180 10.66 -3.90 -1.45
C SER A 180 11.10 -4.85 -0.34
N LEU A 181 10.64 -6.10 -0.37
CA LEU A 181 11.11 -7.15 0.54
C LEU A 181 12.60 -7.45 0.34
N GLN A 182 13.05 -7.56 -0.92
CA GLN A 182 14.45 -7.79 -1.25
C GLN A 182 15.34 -6.64 -0.74
N ARG A 183 14.93 -5.39 -0.92
CA ARG A 183 15.62 -4.20 -0.37
C ARG A 183 15.70 -4.26 1.15
N GLU A 184 14.61 -4.60 1.82
CA GLU A 184 14.59 -4.74 3.29
C GLU A 184 15.53 -5.86 3.77
N MET A 185 15.56 -7.01 3.07
CA MET A 185 16.48 -8.10 3.39
C MET A 185 17.94 -7.69 3.20
N GLU A 186 18.27 -7.00 2.12
CA GLU A 186 19.62 -6.49 1.86
C GLU A 186 20.03 -5.42 2.87
N LEU A 187 19.09 -4.56 3.29
CA LEU A 187 19.33 -3.57 4.34
C LEU A 187 19.67 -4.25 5.66
N LEU A 188 18.88 -5.24 6.07
CA LEU A 188 19.08 -5.95 7.33
C LEU A 188 20.29 -6.89 7.32
N ALA A 189 20.75 -7.31 6.14
CA ALA A 189 21.96 -8.12 5.98
C ALA A 189 23.26 -7.28 5.95
N ASN A 190 23.16 -5.96 5.92
CA ASN A 190 24.33 -5.09 5.94
C ASN A 190 25.00 -5.11 7.33
N ASP A 191 26.32 -5.27 7.38
CA ASP A 191 27.10 -5.40 8.62
C ASP A 191 26.95 -4.20 9.57
N ARG A 192 26.67 -3.01 9.04
CA ARG A 192 26.47 -1.78 9.84
C ARG A 192 25.05 -1.63 10.37
N VAL A 193 24.13 -2.51 9.98
CA VAL A 193 22.73 -2.41 10.38
C VAL A 193 22.47 -3.26 11.61
N VAL A 194 22.04 -2.59 12.69
CA VAL A 194 21.72 -3.20 13.96
C VAL A 194 20.23 -3.06 14.23
N THR A 195 19.59 -4.16 14.65
CA THR A 195 18.17 -4.18 15.01
C THR A 195 17.95 -4.23 16.52
N ASP A 196 17.04 -3.41 17.03
CA ASP A 196 16.62 -3.49 18.43
C ASP A 196 15.57 -4.60 18.68
N ALA A 197 15.27 -4.87 19.95
CA ALA A 197 14.25 -5.86 20.34
C ALA A 197 12.80 -5.49 19.91
N LYS A 198 12.57 -4.25 19.45
CA LYS A 198 11.27 -3.77 18.96
C LYS A 198 11.16 -3.89 17.44
N GLY A 199 12.21 -4.33 16.75
CA GLY A 199 12.27 -4.46 15.29
C GLY A 199 12.53 -3.13 14.58
N ASN A 200 13.17 -2.18 15.24
CA ASN A 200 13.71 -0.98 14.59
C ASN A 200 15.15 -1.26 14.14
N ALA A 201 15.49 -0.82 12.93
CA ALA A 201 16.82 -0.92 12.36
C ALA A 201 17.54 0.44 12.41
N PHE A 202 18.83 0.38 12.75
CA PHE A 202 19.72 1.52 12.85
C PHE A 202 21.01 1.24 12.08
N VAL A 203 21.56 2.26 11.43
CA VAL A 203 22.90 2.24 10.84
C VAL A 203 23.91 2.72 11.88
N GLU A 204 24.99 1.98 12.05
CA GLU A 204 26.16 2.36 12.84
C GLU A 204 27.20 3.08 11.94
N ASP A 205 27.58 4.28 12.34
CA ASP A 205 28.65 5.04 11.69
C ASP A 205 30.05 4.65 12.24
N ASP A 206 31.10 5.23 11.68
CA ASP A 206 32.49 4.92 12.06
C ASP A 206 32.83 5.32 13.51
N ASP A 207 32.03 6.22 14.11
CA ASP A 207 32.14 6.65 15.50
C ASP A 207 31.27 5.81 16.46
N GLY A 208 30.57 4.78 15.96
CA GLY A 208 29.66 3.93 16.75
C GLY A 208 28.31 4.60 17.07
N ARG A 209 27.93 5.65 16.34
CA ARG A 209 26.64 6.34 16.50
C ARG A 209 25.57 5.64 15.67
N LEU A 210 24.38 5.52 16.24
CA LEU A 210 23.24 4.84 15.63
C LEU A 210 22.25 5.82 14.98
N PHE A 211 21.91 5.57 13.72
CA PHE A 211 20.98 6.36 12.91
C PHE A 211 19.80 5.52 12.48
N TYR A 212 18.58 5.95 12.84
CA TYR A 212 17.36 5.20 12.54
C TYR A 212 17.08 5.17 11.03
N ILE A 213 16.80 3.99 10.49
CA ILE A 213 16.58 3.79 9.03
C ILE A 213 15.30 3.02 8.71
N ALA A 214 14.79 2.17 9.59
CA ALA A 214 13.54 1.43 9.38
C ALA A 214 12.94 1.00 10.72
N GLY A 215 11.62 0.79 10.79
CA GLY A 215 10.97 0.34 12.02
C GLY A 215 9.60 0.96 12.28
N ARG A 216 9.21 1.00 13.56
CA ARG A 216 7.89 1.42 14.05
C ARG A 216 7.96 2.64 14.96
N VAL A 217 9.06 3.39 14.93
CA VAL A 217 9.18 4.62 15.70
C VAL A 217 8.08 5.58 15.25
N ASN A 218 7.37 6.17 16.21
CA ASN A 218 6.40 7.22 15.91
C ASN A 218 7.15 8.44 15.37
N GLU A 219 7.06 8.63 14.05
CA GLU A 219 7.72 9.71 13.33
C GLU A 219 6.91 11.02 13.35
N ARG A 220 5.73 10.99 13.98
CA ARG A 220 4.95 12.20 14.26
C ARG A 220 5.57 12.93 15.46
N PRO A 221 5.74 14.28 15.38
CA PRO A 221 6.10 15.06 16.56
C PRO A 221 5.10 14.78 17.67
N ALA A 222 5.57 14.36 18.85
CA ALA A 222 4.72 14.38 20.02
C ALA A 222 4.29 15.84 20.24
N VAL A 223 3.01 16.07 20.54
CA VAL A 223 2.49 17.40 20.86
C VAL A 223 1.90 17.37 22.27
N THR A 224 1.95 18.51 22.97
CA THR A 224 1.20 18.71 24.21
C THR A 224 -0.29 18.84 23.91
N ASP A 225 -1.12 18.85 24.96
CA ASP A 225 -2.56 19.11 24.85
C ASP A 225 -2.92 20.47 24.21
N ASP A 226 -1.94 21.38 24.09
CA ASP A 226 -2.05 22.67 23.41
C ASP A 226 -1.61 22.62 21.93
N ASP A 227 -1.44 21.43 21.34
CA ASP A 227 -0.84 21.22 20.00
C ASP A 227 0.59 21.78 19.86
N LYS A 228 1.30 22.03 20.97
CA LYS A 228 2.71 22.48 20.93
C LYS A 228 3.63 21.27 20.81
N PRO A 229 4.65 21.28 19.93
CA PRO A 229 5.56 20.14 19.79
C PRO A 229 6.35 19.89 21.08
N LEU A 230 6.18 18.70 21.64
CA LEU A 230 7.11 18.10 22.61
C LEU A 230 8.36 17.66 21.84
N MET A 231 9.47 18.37 22.05
CA MET A 231 10.76 17.99 21.48
C MET A 231 11.30 16.75 22.22
N THR A 232 10.81 15.57 21.86
CA THR A 232 11.29 14.27 22.36
C THR A 232 11.96 13.43 21.26
N SER A 233 12.30 14.04 20.13
CA SER A 233 12.91 13.32 18.99
C SER A 233 14.23 12.66 19.41
N THR A 234 14.18 11.34 19.57
CA THR A 234 15.34 10.46 19.79
C THR A 234 16.16 10.24 18.51
N ILE A 235 15.68 10.77 17.38
CA ILE A 235 16.31 10.61 16.06
C ILE A 235 17.44 11.64 15.91
N ARG A 236 18.66 11.15 15.67
CA ARG A 236 19.83 11.98 15.37
C ARG A 236 19.68 12.66 14.01
N ARG A 237 20.09 13.93 13.94
CA ARG A 237 20.10 14.75 12.70
C ARG A 237 21.52 15.14 12.26
N GLU A 238 22.53 14.69 12.99
CA GLU A 238 23.92 14.84 12.61
C GLU A 238 24.22 13.96 11.38
N LEU A 239 25.15 14.36 10.54
CA LEU A 239 25.57 13.53 9.41
C LEU A 239 26.36 12.32 9.92
N PRO A 240 26.04 11.09 9.48
CA PRO A 240 26.81 9.89 9.83
C PRO A 240 28.22 9.95 9.24
N GLU A 241 29.23 9.64 10.06
CA GLU A 241 30.61 9.54 9.60
C GLU A 241 30.84 8.18 8.93
N MET A 242 30.89 8.17 7.60
CA MET A 242 31.09 6.97 6.76
C MET A 242 31.34 7.36 5.30
N GLN A 243 31.84 6.40 4.51
CA GLN A 243 32.04 6.59 3.07
C GLN A 243 30.73 6.94 2.34
N ILE A 244 30.83 7.85 1.36
CA ILE A 244 29.68 8.35 0.60
C ILE A 244 28.97 7.21 -0.14
N ALA A 245 29.72 6.30 -0.77
CA ALA A 245 29.14 5.15 -1.47
C ALA A 245 28.30 4.26 -0.54
N GLU A 246 28.75 4.04 0.68
CA GLU A 246 28.04 3.23 1.67
C GLU A 246 26.79 3.97 2.19
N PHE A 247 26.91 5.26 2.47
CA PHE A 247 25.77 6.10 2.86
C PHE A 247 24.67 6.08 1.78
N GLU A 248 25.04 6.20 0.51
CA GLU A 248 24.12 6.19 -0.62
C GLU A 248 23.41 4.84 -0.76
N ARG A 249 24.17 3.75 -0.65
CA ARG A 249 23.61 2.39 -0.70
C ARG A 249 22.60 2.16 0.43
N LEU A 250 22.97 2.53 1.67
CA LEU A 250 22.09 2.37 2.84
C LEU A 250 20.85 3.27 2.75
N ASP A 251 21.01 4.50 2.25
CA ASP A 251 19.89 5.39 2.03
C ASP A 251 18.92 4.83 0.97
N GLU A 252 19.43 4.33 -0.15
CA GLU A 252 18.63 3.70 -1.21
C GLU A 252 17.88 2.46 -0.69
N LEU A 253 18.58 1.57 0.03
CA LEU A 253 17.98 0.38 0.65
C LEU A 253 16.92 0.74 1.69
N SER A 254 17.10 1.86 2.41
CA SER A 254 16.11 2.39 3.36
C SER A 254 14.93 3.13 2.69
N GLY A 255 14.93 3.26 1.36
CA GLY A 255 13.92 4.02 0.62
C GLY A 255 14.02 5.54 0.79
N GLY A 256 15.23 6.07 1.03
CA GLY A 256 15.50 7.49 1.26
C GLY A 256 15.27 7.97 2.68
N LYS A 257 14.99 7.04 3.61
CA LYS A 257 14.61 7.36 4.98
C LYS A 257 15.77 7.92 5.80
N LEU A 258 16.99 7.41 5.58
CA LEU A 258 18.19 7.91 6.24
C LEU A 258 18.36 9.42 5.98
N ARG A 259 18.36 9.83 4.71
CA ARG A 259 18.52 11.25 4.33
C ARG A 259 17.31 12.09 4.72
N HIS A 260 16.10 11.54 4.63
CA HIS A 260 14.88 12.25 5.05
C HIS A 260 14.97 12.73 6.51
N LEU A 261 15.44 11.86 7.41
CA LEU A 261 15.52 12.19 8.83
C LEU A 261 16.60 13.24 9.13
N LEU A 262 17.64 13.33 8.30
CA LEU A 262 18.70 14.34 8.40
C LEU A 262 18.19 15.73 7.99
N VAL A 263 17.46 15.83 6.86
CA VAL A 263 16.91 17.12 6.39
C VAL A 263 15.74 17.63 7.24
N GLY A 264 15.11 16.72 8.00
CA GLY A 264 13.94 17.03 8.82
C GLY A 264 12.65 17.02 8.00
N SER A 265 11.57 16.55 8.63
CA SER A 265 10.26 16.42 7.98
C SER A 265 9.55 17.79 7.90
N PRO A 266 9.23 18.31 6.70
CA PRO A 266 8.33 19.44 6.58
C PRO A 266 6.90 18.94 6.87
N SER A 267 6.38 19.27 8.05
CA SER A 267 4.96 19.23 8.40
C SER A 267 4.15 18.05 7.79
N GLY A 268 4.26 16.86 8.38
CA GLY A 268 3.15 15.90 8.48
C GLY A 268 2.56 15.25 7.22
N TYR A 269 3.01 15.57 6.01
CA TYR A 269 2.41 15.03 4.78
C TYR A 269 3.45 14.37 3.85
N SER A 270 3.18 13.09 3.56
CA SER A 270 3.78 12.17 2.59
C SER A 270 5.31 12.03 2.56
N TRP A 271 5.76 10.83 2.93
CA TRP A 271 7.15 10.37 2.89
C TRP A 271 7.50 9.95 1.47
N THR A 272 8.06 10.85 0.67
CA THR A 272 8.51 10.49 -0.68
C THR A 272 9.89 11.02 -1.00
N GLN A 273 10.61 10.28 -1.85
CA GLN A 273 11.94 10.66 -2.30
C GLN A 273 11.91 12.02 -3.01
N GLU A 274 10.81 12.34 -3.70
CA GLU A 274 10.61 13.63 -4.38
C GLU A 274 10.59 14.80 -3.38
N VAL A 275 9.97 14.63 -2.21
CA VAL A 275 9.95 15.67 -1.18
C VAL A 275 11.36 15.93 -0.65
N VAL A 276 12.12 14.87 -0.38
CA VAL A 276 13.52 14.99 0.07
C VAL A 276 14.36 15.72 -0.98
N GLU A 277 14.27 15.32 -2.25
CA GLU A 277 15.02 15.96 -3.33
C GLU A 277 14.65 17.43 -3.54
N ALA A 278 13.38 17.80 -3.32
CA ALA A 278 12.94 19.19 -3.36
C ALA A 278 13.59 20.02 -2.23
N ILE A 279 13.65 19.48 -1.01
CA ILE A 279 14.32 20.13 0.14
C ILE A 279 15.81 20.30 -0.16
N LEU A 280 16.50 19.25 -0.58
CA LEU A 280 17.94 19.31 -0.90
C LEU A 280 18.22 20.35 -2.00
N SER A 281 17.39 20.39 -3.04
CA SER A 281 17.53 21.35 -4.14
C SER A 281 17.34 22.81 -3.67
N PHE A 282 16.43 23.03 -2.72
CA PHE A 282 16.22 24.35 -2.13
C PHE A 282 17.38 24.73 -1.20
N GLU A 283 17.76 23.84 -0.29
CA GLU A 283 18.88 24.05 0.64
C GLU A 283 20.18 24.34 -0.10
N GLU A 284 20.43 23.62 -1.19
CA GLU A 284 21.63 23.81 -2.00
C GLU A 284 21.72 25.24 -2.56
N LYS A 285 20.64 25.72 -3.17
CA LYS A 285 20.56 27.08 -3.73
C LYS A 285 20.72 28.13 -2.64
N TRP A 286 20.09 27.93 -1.49
CA TRP A 286 20.11 28.87 -0.37
C TRP A 286 21.50 28.94 0.29
N LYS A 287 22.08 27.79 0.67
CA LYS A 287 23.43 27.72 1.27
C LYS A 287 24.48 28.27 0.32
N LYS A 288 24.39 27.97 -0.99
CA LYS A 288 25.27 28.56 -2.01
C LYS A 288 25.16 30.09 -2.09
N LYS A 289 23.95 30.65 -1.99
CA LYS A 289 23.73 32.11 -1.94
C LYS A 289 24.34 32.73 -0.67
N CYS A 290 24.30 32.01 0.44
CA CYS A 290 24.84 32.44 1.73
C CYS A 290 26.33 32.14 1.92
N GLY A 291 27.00 31.49 0.96
CA GLY A 291 28.40 31.10 1.08
C GLY A 291 28.66 30.00 2.13
N ILE A 292 27.63 29.23 2.49
CA ILE A 292 27.71 28.15 3.47
C ILE A 292 28.10 26.86 2.74
N PRO A 293 29.17 26.16 3.16
CA PRO A 293 29.54 24.87 2.57
C PRO A 293 28.47 23.80 2.81
N ILE A 294 28.34 22.88 1.86
CA ILE A 294 27.34 21.81 1.88
C ILE A 294 28.05 20.48 1.75
N ASP A 295 27.69 19.53 2.59
CA ASP A 295 28.19 18.16 2.53
C ASP A 295 27.70 17.45 1.25
N GLU A 296 28.57 16.64 0.65
CA GLU A 296 28.29 15.89 -0.57
C GLU A 296 27.09 14.93 -0.41
N LYS A 297 26.89 14.35 0.78
CA LYS A 297 25.77 13.44 1.10
C LYS A 297 24.40 14.14 1.06
N LEU A 298 24.38 15.48 1.19
CA LEU A 298 23.18 16.32 1.19
C LEU A 298 23.04 17.15 -0.09
N LEU A 299 23.77 16.82 -1.16
CA LEU A 299 23.50 17.41 -2.47
C LEU A 299 22.26 16.77 -3.13
N PRO A 300 21.61 17.43 -4.09
CA PRO A 300 20.56 16.81 -4.89
C PRO A 300 21.10 15.63 -5.71
N LYS A 301 20.27 14.63 -6.00
CA LYS A 301 20.65 13.40 -6.72
C LYS A 301 21.38 13.67 -8.04
N SER A 302 21.00 14.72 -8.76
CA SER A 302 21.63 15.14 -10.04
C SER A 302 23.12 15.52 -9.91
N LYS A 303 23.57 15.89 -8.70
CA LYS A 303 24.96 16.28 -8.41
C LYS A 303 25.74 15.20 -7.66
N ARG A 304 25.05 14.29 -6.98
CA ARG A 304 25.65 13.15 -6.27
C ARG A 304 26.15 12.05 -7.20
N ILE A 305 25.35 11.67 -8.20
CA ILE A 305 25.68 10.56 -9.12
C ILE A 305 27.03 10.76 -9.84
N PRO A 306 27.34 11.95 -10.42
CA PRO A 306 28.64 12.18 -11.06
C PRO A 306 29.82 12.06 -10.09
N GLN A 307 29.66 12.50 -8.84
CA GLN A 307 30.71 12.45 -7.81
C GLN A 307 30.98 11.02 -7.31
N LEU A 308 29.96 10.16 -7.28
CA LEU A 308 30.12 8.72 -7.02
C LEU A 308 30.90 8.03 -8.14
N GLU A 309 30.58 8.32 -9.40
CA GLU A 309 31.34 7.75 -10.53
C GLU A 309 32.80 8.22 -10.56
N ASP A 310 33.05 9.50 -10.26
CA ASP A 310 34.40 10.06 -10.22
C ASP A 310 35.22 9.59 -9.01
N SER A 311 34.57 9.37 -7.86
CA SER A 311 35.21 8.77 -6.67
C SER A 311 35.50 7.29 -6.87
N ILE A 312 34.61 6.52 -7.51
CA ILE A 312 34.85 5.11 -7.89
C ILE A 312 35.97 5.01 -8.95
N LYS A 313 36.02 5.91 -9.94
CA LYS A 313 37.12 5.97 -10.91
C LYS A 313 38.46 6.35 -10.25
N SER A 314 38.44 7.29 -9.32
CA SER A 314 39.65 7.72 -8.60
C SER A 314 40.17 6.64 -7.65
N SER A 315 39.29 5.93 -6.93
CA SER A 315 39.68 4.81 -6.07
C SER A 315 40.14 3.59 -6.87
N ASN A 316 39.55 3.30 -8.03
CA ASN A 316 40.06 2.29 -8.97
C ASN A 316 41.43 2.67 -9.58
N ASN A 317 41.67 3.95 -9.85
CA ASN A 317 42.99 4.42 -10.29
C ASN A 317 44.04 4.32 -9.17
N LEU A 318 43.68 4.62 -7.91
CA LEU A 318 44.55 4.44 -6.73
C LEU A 318 44.87 2.97 -6.43
N LEU A 319 43.93 2.06 -6.72
CA LEU A 319 44.14 0.61 -6.64
C LEU A 319 44.98 0.06 -7.81
N SER A 320 45.02 0.77 -8.95
CA SER A 320 45.85 0.37 -10.10
C SER A 320 47.35 0.67 -9.93
N ASP A 321 47.70 1.56 -8.99
CA ASP A 321 49.10 1.92 -8.64
C ASP A 321 49.70 1.06 -7.51
N LYS A 322 48.94 0.11 -6.97
CA LYS A 322 49.42 -0.92 -6.01
C LYS A 322 49.11 -2.33 -6.52
N LYS A 323 49.60 -2.67 -7.71
CA LYS A 323 49.76 -4.08 -8.10
C LYS A 323 51.09 -4.60 -7.57
N GLU A 324 51.09 -5.15 -6.36
CA GLU A 324 51.97 -6.29 -6.09
C GLU A 324 51.36 -7.50 -6.80
N GLU A 325 52.14 -8.12 -7.68
CA GLU A 325 51.79 -9.31 -8.44
C GLU A 325 51.48 -10.47 -7.48
N TYR A 326 50.20 -10.79 -7.30
CA TYR A 326 49.77 -12.11 -6.85
C TYR A 326 49.21 -12.85 -8.07
N PRO A 327 49.73 -14.04 -8.41
CA PRO A 327 49.32 -14.77 -9.60
C PRO A 327 47.87 -15.24 -9.47
N SER A 328 47.12 -15.14 -10.57
CA SER A 328 45.71 -15.52 -10.62
C SER A 328 45.53 -17.03 -10.40
N ILE A 329 44.38 -17.38 -9.82
CA ILE A 329 43.98 -18.76 -9.50
C ILE A 329 43.69 -19.59 -10.77
N GLU A 330 43.67 -18.98 -11.95
CA GLU A 330 43.46 -19.67 -13.23
C GLU A 330 44.72 -20.35 -13.79
N ASP A 331 45.92 -20.00 -13.30
CA ASP A 331 47.17 -20.66 -13.71
C ASP A 331 47.49 -21.97 -12.96
N LYS A 332 46.66 -22.35 -11.97
CA LYS A 332 46.83 -23.59 -11.18
C LYS A 332 45.95 -24.77 -11.61
N ILE A 333 45.10 -24.62 -12.63
CA ILE A 333 44.16 -25.69 -13.05
C ILE A 333 44.57 -26.39 -14.36
N ILE A 334 45.60 -25.93 -15.09
CA ILE A 334 45.94 -26.50 -16.42
C ILE A 334 47.29 -27.25 -16.48
N LYS A 335 48.06 -27.35 -15.39
CA LYS A 335 49.32 -28.15 -15.36
C LYS A 335 49.39 -29.09 -14.16
N GLY A 336 48.76 -30.26 -14.30
CA GLY A 336 48.85 -31.35 -13.32
C GLY A 336 48.25 -32.67 -13.79
N LYS A 337 48.65 -33.15 -14.98
CA LYS A 337 48.51 -34.57 -15.34
C LYS A 337 49.50 -35.40 -14.50
N ILE A 338 48.99 -36.32 -13.68
CA ILE A 338 49.66 -37.54 -13.19
C ILE A 338 48.48 -38.52 -12.98
N THR A 339 48.13 -39.53 -13.82
CA THR A 339 48.85 -40.75 -14.24
C THR A 339 49.82 -41.27 -13.19
N VAL A 340 49.39 -42.16 -12.30
CA VAL A 340 49.25 -43.63 -12.45
C VAL A 340 48.20 -44.12 -11.49
#